data_AF-A0A9E6AV20-F1
#
_entry.id   AF-A0A9E6AV20-F1
#
_cell.length_a   1.000
_cell.length_b   1.000
_cell.length_c   1.000
_cell.angle_alpha   90.00
_cell.angle_beta   90.00
_cell.angle_gamma   90.00
#
_symmetry.space_group_name_H-M   'P 1'
#
loop_
_entity.id
_entity.type
_entity.pdbx_description
1 polymer ?
#
loop_
_entity_poly.entity_id
_entity_poly.type
_entity_poly.pdbx_seq_one_letter_code
_entity_poly.pdbx_strand_id
1 'polypeptide(L)'
;TEVVICYTGAVAPEAIEAAGMIGNDRRGVAVLAITSADRASAGWHAAERARQRGDQNAISHIEKLLQDVPRDAGMVTVVDGHPLTLSWLGAVYGNQVKALGVEHFGQTGTVADLFHYYGIDANAIAHAANAVATGRPLRYLRALS
;
A
#
# COMPACT_ATOMS: atom_id res chain seq x y z
N THR A 1 -0.10 -14.63 1.66
CA THR A 1 -0.57 -13.26 1.98
C THR A 1 -1.73 -12.93 1.08
N GLU A 2 -2.86 -12.51 1.64
CA GLU A 2 -4.06 -12.09 0.90
C GLU A 2 -4.05 -10.58 0.62
N VAL A 3 -3.45 -9.79 1.52
CA VAL A 3 -3.31 -8.34 1.36
C VAL A 3 -2.00 -7.82 1.93
N VAL A 4 -1.39 -6.87 1.24
CA VAL A 4 -0.22 -6.11 1.71
C VAL A 4 -0.61 -4.64 1.87
N ILE A 5 -0.35 -4.07 3.04
CA ILE A 5 -0.46 -2.63 3.30
C ILE A 5 0.94 -2.03 3.16
N CYS A 6 1.17 -1.29 2.08
CA CYS A 6 2.40 -0.55 1.84
C CYS A 6 2.20 0.91 2.27
N TYR A 7 3.06 1.43 3.15
CA TYR A 7 2.93 2.82 3.60
C TYR A 7 4.24 3.57 3.57
N THR A 8 4.18 4.91 3.61
CA THR A 8 5.35 5.76 3.84
C THR A 8 5.01 6.90 4.79
N GLY A 9 5.94 7.25 5.68
CA GLY A 9 5.84 8.45 6.52
C GLY A 9 4.86 8.34 7.69
N ALA A 10 4.13 9.43 7.94
CA ALA A 10 3.38 9.66 9.18
C ALA A 10 2.18 8.72 9.38
N VAL A 11 1.65 8.12 8.31
CA VAL A 11 0.50 7.19 8.32
C VAL A 11 0.82 5.79 8.86
N ALA A 12 1.99 5.63 9.51
CA ALA A 12 2.42 4.34 10.06
C ALA A 12 1.48 3.77 11.13
N PRO A 13 1.01 4.56 12.12
CA PRO A 13 0.07 4.08 13.12
C PRO A 13 -1.23 3.53 12.49
N GLU A 14 -1.76 4.21 11.48
CA GLU A 14 -3.00 3.87 10.79
C GLU A 14 -2.85 2.56 10.00
N ALA A 15 -1.70 2.38 9.33
CA ALA A 15 -1.39 1.13 8.63
C ALA A 15 -1.28 -0.07 9.59
N ILE A 16 -0.66 0.13 10.76
CA ILE A 16 -0.51 -0.92 11.78
C ILE A 16 -1.87 -1.23 12.43
N GLU A 17 -2.65 -0.21 12.77
CA GLU A 17 -4.00 -0.38 13.31
C GLU A 17 -4.91 -1.11 12.33
N ALA A 18 -4.92 -0.71 11.07
CA ALA A 18 -5.68 -1.40 10.02
C ALA A 18 -5.26 -2.86 9.88
N ALA A 19 -3.96 -3.15 9.91
CA ALA A 19 -3.46 -4.52 9.88
C ALA A 19 -3.98 -5.35 11.06
N GLY A 20 -4.04 -4.76 12.26
CA GLY A 20 -4.66 -5.37 13.44
C GLY A 20 -6.16 -5.63 13.25
N MET A 21 -6.89 -4.67 12.70
CA MET A 21 -8.33 -4.83 12.38
C MET A 21 -8.57 -5.98 11.40
N ILE A 22 -7.81 -6.03 10.30
CA ILE A 22 -7.94 -7.06 9.26
C ILE A 22 -7.50 -8.43 9.79
N GLY A 23 -6.42 -8.46 10.59
CA GLY A 23 -5.85 -9.67 11.16
C GLY A 23 -6.80 -10.46 12.07
N ASN A 24 -7.80 -9.80 12.66
CA ASN A 24 -8.84 -10.47 13.45
C ASN A 24 -9.75 -11.38 12.61
N ASP A 25 -9.95 -11.05 11.33
CA ASP A 25 -10.82 -11.79 10.41
C ASP A 25 -10.04 -12.59 9.34
N ARG A 26 -8.78 -12.22 9.06
CA ARG A 26 -7.94 -12.81 7.99
C ARG A 26 -6.54 -13.16 8.51
N ARG A 27 -6.00 -14.31 8.08
CA ARG A 27 -4.65 -14.75 8.47
C ARG A 27 -3.52 -14.24 7.56
N GLY A 28 -3.85 -13.59 6.44
CA GLY A 28 -2.89 -13.25 5.38
C GLY A 28 -2.60 -11.76 5.21
N VAL A 29 -2.35 -11.01 6.28
CA VAL A 29 -2.07 -9.56 6.20
C VAL A 29 -0.57 -9.31 6.38
N ALA A 30 0.03 -8.54 5.49
CA ALA A 30 1.41 -8.05 5.62
C ALA A 30 1.44 -6.52 5.63
N VAL A 31 2.42 -5.95 6.32
CA VAL A 31 2.70 -4.50 6.32
C VAL A 31 4.11 -4.27 5.79
N LEU A 32 4.25 -3.36 4.84
CA LEU A 32 5.52 -2.99 4.22
C LEU A 32 5.77 -1.48 4.36
N ALA A 33 6.77 -1.11 5.16
CA ALA A 33 7.22 0.26 5.28
C ALA A 33 8.14 0.62 4.11
N ILE A 34 7.72 1.58 3.28
CA ILE A 34 8.53 2.17 2.21
C ILE A 34 9.17 3.44 2.75
N THR A 35 10.47 3.40 3.03
CA THR A 35 11.19 4.54 3.63
C THR A 35 11.51 5.66 2.63
N SER A 36 11.60 5.33 1.34
CA SER A 36 11.95 6.26 0.27
C SER A 36 11.36 5.75 -1.05
N ALA A 37 10.18 6.26 -1.38
CA ALA A 37 9.43 5.88 -2.58
C ALA A 37 10.20 6.21 -3.87
N ASP A 38 10.89 7.33 -3.88
CA ASP A 38 11.75 7.82 -4.96
C ASP A 38 12.92 6.87 -5.24
N ARG A 39 13.68 6.45 -4.21
CA ARG A 39 14.79 5.49 -4.40
C ARG A 39 14.29 4.11 -4.80
N ALA A 40 13.17 3.65 -4.23
CA ALA A 40 12.57 2.38 -4.60
C ALA A 40 12.15 2.36 -6.08
N SER A 41 11.46 3.41 -6.54
CA SER A 41 11.04 3.57 -7.94
C SER A 41 12.25 3.74 -8.88
N ALA A 42 13.23 4.56 -8.51
CA ALA A 42 14.45 4.73 -9.30
C ALA A 42 15.23 3.42 -9.45
N GLY A 43 15.34 2.64 -8.38
CA GLY A 43 15.97 1.32 -8.39
C GLY A 43 15.23 0.31 -9.26
N TRP A 44 13.90 0.32 -9.22
CA TRP A 44 13.06 -0.53 -10.07
C TRP A 44 13.25 -0.22 -11.56
N HIS A 45 13.14 1.05 -11.96
CA HIS A 45 13.40 1.45 -13.34
C HIS A 45 14.85 1.21 -13.76
N ALA A 46 15.82 1.30 -12.85
CA ALA A 46 17.22 1.02 -13.14
C ALA A 46 17.45 -0.47 -13.45
N ALA A 47 16.83 -1.38 -12.68
CA ALA A 47 16.89 -2.81 -12.95
C ALA A 47 16.22 -3.15 -14.29
N GLU A 48 15.07 -2.54 -14.60
CA GLU A 48 14.41 -2.72 -15.89
C GLU A 48 15.30 -2.27 -17.06
N ARG A 49 15.91 -1.09 -16.97
CA ARG A 49 16.88 -0.61 -17.98
C ARG A 49 18.10 -1.52 -18.10
N ALA A 50 18.59 -2.09 -17.00
CA ALA A 50 19.71 -3.03 -17.03
C ALA A 50 19.34 -4.32 -17.79
N ARG A 51 18.12 -4.85 -17.56
CA ARG A 51 17.58 -5.99 -18.33
C ARG A 51 17.47 -5.69 -19.82
N GLN A 52 16.98 -4.50 -20.19
CA GLN A 52 16.92 -4.06 -21.59
C GLN A 52 18.31 -3.93 -22.25
N ARG A 53 19.37 -3.74 -21.44
CA ARG A 53 20.77 -3.63 -21.91
C ARG A 53 21.53 -4.96 -21.86
N GLY A 54 20.86 -6.07 -21.55
CA GLY A 54 21.44 -7.42 -21.60
C GLY A 54 21.77 -8.05 -20.25
N ASP A 55 21.65 -7.34 -19.13
CA ASP A 55 21.75 -7.95 -17.81
C ASP A 55 20.41 -8.56 -17.40
N GLN A 56 20.13 -9.76 -17.91
CA GLN A 56 18.86 -10.46 -17.70
C GLN A 56 18.57 -10.78 -16.22
N ASN A 57 19.60 -10.80 -15.38
CA ASN A 57 19.49 -11.16 -13.96
C ASN A 57 19.40 -9.94 -13.03
N ALA A 58 19.35 -8.72 -13.57
CA ALA A 58 19.19 -7.53 -12.75
C ALA A 58 17.84 -7.55 -12.00
N ILE A 59 17.90 -7.46 -10.67
CA ILE A 59 16.72 -7.42 -9.78
C ILE A 59 16.88 -6.24 -8.81
N SER A 60 15.89 -5.36 -8.78
CA SER A 60 15.81 -4.21 -7.87
C SER A 60 15.49 -4.62 -6.43
N HIS A 61 15.70 -3.71 -5.48
CA HIS A 61 15.39 -3.99 -4.08
C HIS A 61 13.89 -4.25 -3.85
N ILE A 62 13.01 -3.49 -4.51
CA ILE A 62 11.56 -3.67 -4.36
C ILE A 62 11.06 -4.98 -4.95
N GLU A 63 11.63 -5.42 -6.09
CA GLU A 63 11.37 -6.74 -6.66
C GLU A 63 11.74 -7.86 -5.65
N LYS A 64 12.89 -7.76 -4.97
CA LYS A 64 13.27 -8.73 -3.93
C LYS A 64 12.32 -8.75 -2.74
N LEU A 65 11.80 -7.60 -2.32
CA LEU A 65 10.85 -7.53 -1.20
C LEU A 65 9.48 -8.11 -1.56
N LEU A 66 9.06 -7.94 -2.82
CA LEU A 66 7.74 -8.36 -3.28
C LEU A 66 7.71 -9.76 -3.92
N GLN A 67 8.86 -10.43 -4.10
CA GLN A 67 8.94 -11.71 -4.83
C GLN A 67 8.06 -12.82 -4.23
N ASP A 68 7.85 -12.81 -2.92
CA ASP A 68 7.05 -13.82 -2.20
C ASP A 68 5.58 -13.39 -2.02
N VAL A 69 5.19 -12.23 -2.54
CA VAL A 69 3.78 -11.78 -2.51
C VAL A 69 3.01 -12.52 -3.60
N PRO A 70 1.93 -13.26 -3.25
CA PRO A 70 1.11 -13.94 -4.26
C PRO A 70 0.55 -12.96 -5.29
N ARG A 71 0.45 -13.38 -6.55
CA ARG A 71 -0.04 -12.52 -7.64
C ARG A 71 -1.50 -12.10 -7.48
N ASP A 72 -2.29 -12.90 -6.78
CA ASP A 72 -3.69 -12.65 -6.43
C ASP A 72 -3.87 -11.91 -5.11
N ALA A 73 -2.77 -11.58 -4.41
CA ALA A 73 -2.83 -10.70 -3.25
C ALA A 73 -3.17 -9.27 -3.66
N GLY A 74 -4.09 -8.66 -2.91
CA GLY A 74 -4.39 -7.24 -3.03
C GLY A 74 -3.30 -6.38 -2.38
N MET A 75 -3.10 -5.17 -2.88
CA MET A 75 -2.21 -4.18 -2.28
C MET A 75 -3.00 -2.91 -1.94
N VAL A 76 -2.82 -2.42 -0.72
CA VAL A 76 -3.25 -1.08 -0.33
C VAL A 76 -1.99 -0.24 -0.16
N THR A 77 -1.88 0.85 -0.89
CA THR A 77 -0.78 1.80 -0.70
C THR A 77 -1.31 3.04 0.00
N VAL A 78 -0.67 3.51 1.05
CA VAL A 78 -1.12 4.69 1.81
C VAL A 78 0.02 5.68 2.04
N VAL A 79 -0.25 6.96 1.81
CA VAL A 79 0.70 8.05 2.00
C VAL A 79 -0.04 9.33 2.38
N ASP A 80 0.52 10.10 3.30
CA ASP A 80 0.13 11.50 3.51
C ASP A 80 0.76 12.37 2.41
N GLY A 81 0.16 12.29 1.21
CA GLY A 81 0.67 12.87 -0.03
C GLY A 81 -0.04 12.27 -1.24
N HIS A 82 0.40 12.63 -2.45
CA HIS A 82 -0.30 12.19 -3.66
C HIS A 82 -0.25 10.65 -3.83
N PRO A 83 -1.38 9.96 -4.09
CA PRO A 83 -1.44 8.50 -4.14
C PRO A 83 -0.49 7.86 -5.18
N LEU A 84 -0.19 8.58 -6.27
CA LEU A 84 0.78 8.14 -7.29
C LEU A 84 2.19 7.90 -6.75
N THR A 85 2.56 8.44 -5.58
CA THR A 85 3.86 8.21 -4.95
C THR A 85 4.12 6.72 -4.70
N LEU A 86 3.09 5.92 -4.43
CA LEU A 86 3.21 4.48 -4.17
C LEU A 86 2.38 3.59 -5.10
N SER A 87 1.43 4.13 -5.87
CA SER A 87 0.53 3.32 -6.70
C SER A 87 1.27 2.42 -7.72
N TRP A 88 2.46 2.84 -8.16
CA TRP A 88 3.32 2.09 -9.08
C TRP A 88 3.77 0.73 -8.54
N LEU A 89 3.70 0.49 -7.21
CA LEU A 89 4.06 -0.80 -6.61
C LEU A 89 3.25 -1.96 -7.20
N GLY A 90 1.99 -1.71 -7.60
CA GLY A 90 1.16 -2.72 -8.27
C GLY A 90 1.73 -3.17 -9.62
N ALA A 91 2.47 -2.31 -10.30
CA ALA A 91 3.06 -2.62 -11.61
C ALA A 91 4.33 -3.48 -11.51
N VAL A 92 4.94 -3.65 -10.32
CA VAL A 92 6.17 -4.44 -10.16
C VAL A 92 5.96 -5.90 -10.55
N TYR A 93 4.89 -6.53 -10.03
CA TYR A 93 4.51 -7.91 -10.36
C TYR A 93 3.04 -8.08 -10.79
N GLY A 94 2.29 -6.99 -10.92
CA GLY A 94 0.92 -6.99 -11.45
C GLY A 94 -0.18 -7.19 -10.39
N ASN A 95 0.09 -6.91 -9.12
CA ASN A 95 -0.91 -6.97 -8.05
C ASN A 95 -1.96 -5.87 -8.20
N GLN A 96 -3.21 -6.17 -7.87
CA GLN A 96 -4.28 -5.16 -7.82
C GLN A 96 -4.00 -4.17 -6.68
N VAL A 97 -4.06 -2.87 -6.98
CA VAL A 97 -3.78 -1.80 -6.01
C VAL A 97 -5.01 -0.94 -5.73
N LYS A 98 -5.22 -0.59 -4.46
CA LYS A 98 -5.96 0.61 -4.03
C LYS A 98 -4.97 1.60 -3.45
N ALA A 99 -4.84 2.75 -4.09
CA ALA A 99 -3.95 3.81 -3.64
C ALA A 99 -4.76 4.85 -2.85
N LEU A 100 -4.40 5.00 -1.58
CA LEU A 100 -4.93 6.00 -0.65
C LEU A 100 -3.90 7.10 -0.48
N GLY A 101 -4.36 8.34 -0.57
CA GLY A 101 -3.51 9.50 -0.44
C GLY A 101 -4.31 10.80 -0.51
N VAL A 102 -3.60 11.91 -0.40
CA VAL A 102 -4.16 13.26 -0.41
C VAL A 102 -4.03 13.83 -1.82
N GLU A 103 -5.17 14.09 -2.47
CA GLU A 103 -5.22 14.69 -3.81
C GLU A 103 -5.48 16.21 -3.78
N HIS A 104 -6.12 16.70 -2.71
CA HIS A 104 -6.57 18.08 -2.58
C HIS A 104 -6.09 18.63 -1.23
N PHE A 105 -5.62 19.87 -1.21
CA PHE A 105 -5.13 20.53 0.00
C PHE A 105 -6.14 21.58 0.50
N GLY A 106 -5.97 22.02 1.76
CA GLY A 106 -6.70 23.19 2.30
C GLY A 106 -7.64 22.91 3.46
N GLN A 107 -7.46 21.82 4.19
CA GLN A 107 -8.23 21.52 5.40
C GLN A 107 -7.45 21.80 6.69
N THR A 108 -8.19 22.10 7.74
CA THR A 108 -7.66 22.32 9.10
C THR A 108 -8.45 21.46 10.08
N GLY A 109 -7.75 20.81 11.02
CA GLY A 109 -8.34 19.88 11.98
C GLY A 109 -7.25 19.20 12.79
N THR A 110 -7.62 18.22 13.61
CA THR A 110 -6.62 17.34 14.23
C THR A 110 -6.03 16.39 13.19
N VAL A 111 -4.88 15.76 13.47
CA VAL A 111 -4.28 14.76 12.56
C VAL A 111 -5.27 13.63 12.27
N ALA A 112 -5.99 13.15 13.30
CA ALA A 112 -7.01 12.13 13.14
C ALA A 112 -8.16 12.58 12.24
N ASP A 113 -8.66 13.82 12.41
CA ASP A 113 -9.73 14.36 11.57
C ASP A 113 -9.29 14.48 10.12
N LEU A 114 -8.06 14.93 9.88
CA LEU A 114 -7.51 15.07 8.54
C LEU A 114 -7.29 13.71 7.86
N PHE A 115 -6.76 12.73 8.59
CA PHE A 115 -6.56 11.38 8.04
C PHE A 115 -7.91 10.71 7.72
N HIS A 116 -8.92 10.91 8.56
CA HIS A 116 -10.28 10.48 8.29
C HIS A 116 -10.84 11.18 7.04
N TYR A 117 -10.76 12.50 7.00
CA TYR A 117 -11.26 13.32 5.88
C TYR A 117 -10.62 12.93 4.54
N TYR A 118 -9.32 12.67 4.51
CA TYR A 118 -8.61 12.26 3.30
C TYR A 118 -8.68 10.75 3.02
N GLY A 119 -9.39 9.97 3.85
CA GLY A 119 -9.54 8.53 3.65
C GLY A 119 -8.21 7.75 3.76
N ILE A 120 -7.31 8.22 4.62
CA ILE A 120 -6.02 7.56 4.92
C ILE A 120 -5.93 7.05 6.36
N ASP A 121 -7.05 7.09 7.10
CA ASP A 121 -7.16 6.48 8.43
C ASP A 121 -7.23 4.94 8.39
N ALA A 122 -7.14 4.31 9.56
CA ALA A 122 -7.14 2.86 9.68
C ALA A 122 -8.40 2.19 9.11
N ASN A 123 -9.57 2.83 9.25
CA ASN A 123 -10.83 2.30 8.75
C ASN A 123 -10.89 2.34 7.22
N ALA A 124 -10.42 3.43 6.60
CA ALA A 124 -10.31 3.57 5.16
C ALA A 124 -9.31 2.57 4.55
N ILE A 125 -8.17 2.35 5.21
CA ILE A 125 -7.19 1.32 4.82
C ILE A 125 -7.85 -0.07 4.88
N ALA A 126 -8.59 -0.39 5.95
CA ALA A 126 -9.27 -1.68 6.08
C ALA A 126 -10.38 -1.88 5.03
N HIS A 127 -11.14 -0.84 4.69
CA HIS A 127 -12.10 -0.86 3.58
C HIS A 127 -11.43 -1.11 2.24
N ALA A 128 -10.34 -0.39 1.95
CA ALA A 128 -9.56 -0.58 0.73
C ALA A 128 -9.05 -2.02 0.64
N ALA A 129 -8.54 -2.57 1.74
CA ALA A 129 -8.07 -3.95 1.84
C ALA A 129 -9.20 -4.97 1.62
N ASN A 130 -10.42 -4.68 2.07
CA ASN A 130 -11.59 -5.50 1.80
C ASN A 130 -11.97 -5.49 0.31
N ALA A 131 -11.77 -4.37 -0.38
CA ALA A 131 -12.13 -4.21 -1.79
C ALA A 131 -11.14 -4.84 -2.78
N VAL A 132 -9.87 -5.06 -2.40
CA VAL A 132 -8.84 -5.69 -3.26
C VAL A 132 -8.53 -7.13 -2.94
N ALA A 133 -8.77 -7.56 -1.70
CA ALA A 133 -8.46 -8.93 -1.33
C ALA A 133 -9.58 -9.87 -1.80
N THR A 134 -9.18 -11.05 -2.25
CA THR A 134 -10.06 -12.16 -2.64
C THR A 134 -10.59 -12.96 -1.43
N GLY A 135 -10.19 -12.60 -0.20
CA GLY A 135 -10.51 -13.30 1.05
C GLY A 135 -11.89 -13.01 1.65
N ARG A 136 -12.18 -13.59 2.82
CA ARG A 136 -13.47 -13.40 3.54
C ARG A 136 -13.76 -11.91 3.82
N PRO A 137 -15.03 -11.46 3.76
CA PRO A 137 -15.39 -10.09 4.10
C PRO A 137 -15.02 -9.75 5.55
N LEU A 138 -14.53 -8.53 5.77
CA LEU A 138 -14.26 -8.00 7.12
C LEU A 138 -15.58 -7.66 7.83
N ARG A 139 -15.75 -8.13 9.07
CA ARG A 139 -17.04 -8.11 9.78
C ARG A 139 -17.38 -6.77 10.43
N TYR A 140 -16.37 -6.02 10.84
CA TYR A 140 -16.53 -4.83 11.70
C TYR A 140 -15.97 -3.55 11.06
N LEU A 141 -16.25 -3.33 9.78
CA LEU A 141 -15.91 -2.08 9.11
C LEU A 141 -16.95 -0.99 9.41
N ARG A 142 -16.52 0.18 9.88
CA ARG A 142 -17.41 1.34 10.04
C ARG A 142 -17.66 1.96 8.69
N ALA A 143 -18.88 2.38 8.38
CA ALA A 143 -19.16 3.05 7.11
C ALA A 143 -18.21 4.25 6.90
N LEU A 144 -17.73 4.42 5.66
CA LEU A 144 -17.03 5.65 5.28
C LEU A 144 -18.08 6.77 5.19
N SER A 145 -17.88 7.84 5.95
CA SER A 145 -18.76 9.01 6.01
C SER A 145 -18.09 10.23 5.43
#